data_AF-Q9CFS2-F1
#
_entry.id   AF-Q9CFS2-F1
#
_cell.length_a   1.000
_cell.length_b   1.000
_cell.length_c   1.000
_cell.angle_alpha   90.00
_cell.angle_beta   90.00
_cell.angle_gamma   90.00
#
_symmetry.space_group_name_H-M   'P 1'
#
loop_
_entity.id
_entity.type
_entity.pdbx_description
1 polymer ?
#
loop_
_entity_poly.entity_id
_entity_poly.type
_entity_poly.pdbx_seq_one_letter_code
_entity_poly.pdbx_strand_id
1 'polypeptide(L)'
;MVKTYKPNDFNRKCKIGVTKTVTVPSGGKIEKIDPATVLNVRFAAKMRSLALQFQIIGTTTADTFDIAIRHNKLVTKKMFVQIDDVLYNIINISSDESAKLIKFDILTLQAKKKGA
;
A
#
# COMPACT_ATOMS: atom_id res chain seq x y z
N MET A 1 -22.02 1.20 8.70
CA MET A 1 -21.24 2.11 9.58
C MET A 1 -19.85 2.30 8.97
N VAL A 2 -19.48 3.51 8.57
CA VAL A 2 -18.14 3.78 8.00
C VAL A 2 -17.15 3.84 9.15
N LYS A 3 -16.08 3.03 9.11
CA LYS A 3 -15.04 3.03 10.14
C LYS A 3 -14.28 4.35 10.08
N THR A 4 -14.39 5.16 11.14
CA THR A 4 -13.57 6.37 11.32
C THR A 4 -12.22 5.96 11.88
N TYR A 5 -11.14 6.22 11.14
CA TYR A 5 -9.77 5.95 11.62
C TYR A 5 -9.37 6.97 12.68
N LYS A 6 -8.86 6.49 13.81
CA LYS A 6 -8.28 7.33 14.86
C LYS A 6 -6.79 7.54 14.57
N PRO A 7 -6.18 8.65 15.01
CA PRO A 7 -4.73 8.86 14.84
C PRO A 7 -3.87 7.69 15.37
N ASN A 8 -4.31 7.04 16.45
CA ASN A 8 -3.61 5.91 17.05
C ASN A 8 -3.60 4.64 16.16
N ASP A 9 -4.53 4.53 15.21
CA ASP A 9 -4.57 3.39 14.29
C ASP A 9 -3.39 3.42 13.30
N PHE A 10 -2.77 4.59 13.08
CA PHE A 10 -1.61 4.79 12.18
C PHE A 10 -0.28 4.47 12.88
N ASN A 11 -0.18 3.28 13.45
CA ASN A 11 0.95 2.87 14.27
C ASN A 11 2.16 2.37 13.43
N ARG A 12 1.92 1.79 12.25
CA ARG A 12 2.96 1.24 11.36
C ARG A 12 3.41 2.24 10.30
N LYS A 13 4.63 2.05 9.77
CA LYS A 13 5.23 2.89 8.72
C LYS A 13 5.40 2.08 7.43
N CYS A 14 5.23 2.74 6.30
CA CYS A 14 5.59 2.19 5.00
C CYS A 14 6.30 3.24 4.15
N LYS A 15 7.04 2.77 3.15
CA LYS A 15 7.66 3.60 2.12
C LYS A 15 6.86 3.45 0.84
N ILE A 16 6.45 4.56 0.23
CA ILE A 16 5.76 4.57 -1.05
C ILE A 16 6.64 5.28 -2.06
N GLY A 17 6.84 4.70 -3.24
CA GLY A 17 7.60 5.37 -4.29
C GLY A 17 7.75 4.53 -5.55
N VAL A 18 8.51 5.05 -6.51
CA VAL A 18 8.83 4.33 -7.75
C VAL A 18 10.01 3.40 -7.48
N THR A 19 10.00 2.19 -8.04
CA THR A 19 11.14 1.28 -7.94
C THR A 19 12.20 1.60 -8.98
N LYS A 20 13.48 1.55 -8.58
CA LYS A 20 14.64 1.51 -9.47
C LYS A 20 15.38 0.20 -9.28
N THR A 21 15.92 -0.33 -10.37
CA THR A 21 16.82 -1.48 -10.33
C THR A 21 18.21 -0.99 -9.92
N VAL A 22 18.68 -1.47 -8.78
CA VAL A 22 20.02 -1.19 -8.26
C VAL A 22 20.85 -2.45 -8.38
N THR A 23 22.04 -2.33 -8.97
CA THR A 23 23.02 -3.41 -9.00
C THR A 23 23.69 -3.48 -7.63
N VAL A 24 23.60 -4.62 -6.96
CA VAL A 24 24.33 -4.85 -5.71
C VAL A 24 25.80 -5.18 -5.99
N PRO A 25 26.71 -4.93 -5.04
CA PRO A 25 28.14 -5.23 -5.20
C PRO A 25 28.44 -6.69 -5.59
N SER A 26 27.53 -7.63 -5.25
CA SER A 26 27.60 -9.05 -5.62
C SER A 26 27.18 -9.36 -7.06
N GLY A 27 26.92 -8.34 -7.90
CA GLY A 27 26.54 -8.51 -9.31
C GLY A 27 25.05 -8.79 -9.55
N GLY A 28 24.27 -9.04 -8.49
CA GLY A 28 22.82 -9.19 -8.57
C GLY A 28 22.10 -7.86 -8.87
N LYS A 29 20.93 -7.94 -9.51
CA LYS A 29 20.02 -6.80 -9.68
C LYS A 29 18.87 -6.93 -8.69
N ILE A 30 18.65 -5.90 -7.88
CA ILE A 30 17.52 -5.84 -6.95
C ILE A 30 16.69 -4.59 -7.22
N GLU A 31 15.37 -4.71 -7.11
CA GLU A 31 14.49 -3.56 -7.17
C GLU A 31 14.37 -2.95 -5.77
N LYS A 32 14.61 -1.64 -5.67
CA LYS A 32 14.44 -0.86 -4.45
C LYS A 32 13.63 0.38 -4.76
N ILE A 33 12.92 0.90 -3.76
CA ILE A 33 12.27 2.22 -3.90
C ILE A 33 13.34 3.29 -4.10
N ASP A 34 13.13 4.13 -5.09
CA ASP A 34 13.98 5.26 -5.43
C ASP A 34 14.00 6.28 -4.28
N PRO A 35 15.17 6.60 -3.71
CA PRO A 35 15.29 7.58 -2.63
C PRO A 35 14.76 8.96 -3.00
N ALA A 36 14.75 9.34 -4.28
CA ALA A 36 14.26 10.65 -4.72
C ALA A 36 12.73 10.76 -4.69
N THR A 37 11.99 9.65 -4.79
CA THR A 37 10.52 9.63 -4.83
C THR A 37 9.89 9.00 -3.59
N VAL A 38 10.69 8.68 -2.58
CA VAL A 38 10.24 7.96 -1.39
C VAL A 38 9.40 8.86 -0.47
N LEU A 39 8.16 8.44 -0.25
CA LEU A 39 7.26 8.99 0.74
C LEU A 39 7.23 8.05 1.95
N ASN A 40 7.67 8.54 3.11
CA ASN A 40 7.55 7.81 4.36
C ASN A 40 6.22 8.17 5.01
N VAL A 41 5.27 7.23 5.01
CA VAL A 41 3.92 7.46 5.55
C VAL A 41 3.60 6.46 6.65
N ARG A 42 2.71 6.86 7.57
CA ARG A 42 2.12 5.94 8.53
C ARG A 42 0.83 5.38 7.95
N PHE A 43 0.53 4.12 8.24
CA PHE A 43 -0.67 3.46 7.77
C PHE A 43 -1.38 2.69 8.89
N ALA A 44 -2.69 2.53 8.71
CA ALA A 44 -3.53 1.66 9.53
C ALA A 44 -3.96 0.44 8.71
N ALA A 45 -3.91 -0.75 9.29
CA ALA A 45 -4.41 -1.96 8.62
C ALA A 45 -5.94 -1.97 8.63
N LYS A 46 -6.56 -2.21 7.47
CA LYS A 46 -8.01 -2.36 7.36
C LYS A 46 -8.35 -3.83 7.39
N MET A 47 -8.96 -4.28 8.50
CA MET A 47 -9.50 -5.63 8.60
C MET A 47 -10.73 -5.77 7.69
N ARG A 48 -10.76 -6.84 6.88
CA ARG A 48 -11.94 -7.21 6.09
C ARG A 48 -12.89 -8.06 6.93
N SER A 49 -14.19 -7.84 6.79
CA SER A 49 -15.19 -8.71 7.42
C SER A 49 -15.14 -10.11 6.80
N LEU A 50 -15.52 -11.13 7.56
CA LEU A 50 -15.56 -12.52 7.08
C LEU A 50 -16.43 -12.67 5.83
N ALA A 51 -17.59 -12.01 5.78
CA ALA A 51 -18.47 -12.03 4.60
C ALA A 51 -17.77 -11.51 3.33
N LEU A 52 -16.98 -10.43 3.42
CA LEU A 52 -16.22 -9.92 2.28
C LEU A 52 -15.08 -10.86 1.90
N GLN A 53 -14.44 -11.50 2.89
CA GLN A 53 -13.42 -12.52 2.63
C GLN A 53 -14.01 -13.68 1.82
N PHE A 54 -15.19 -14.20 2.19
CA PHE A 54 -15.85 -15.26 1.42
C PHE A 54 -16.19 -14.87 -0.02
N GLN A 55 -16.55 -13.61 -0.28
CA GLN A 55 -16.85 -13.13 -1.63
C GLN A 55 -15.62 -13.03 -2.54
N ILE A 56 -14.43 -12.80 -1.98
CA ILE A 56 -13.20 -12.63 -2.76
C ILE A 56 -12.39 -13.93 -2.89
N ILE A 57 -12.75 -15.00 -2.18
CA ILE A 57 -12.14 -16.32 -2.33
C ILE A 57 -12.27 -16.77 -3.79
N GLY A 58 -11.17 -17.27 -4.37
CA GLY A 58 -11.13 -17.71 -5.77
C GLY A 58 -10.96 -16.59 -6.80
N THR A 59 -10.87 -15.32 -6.37
CA THR A 59 -10.57 -14.18 -7.24
C THR A 59 -9.10 -13.76 -7.11
N THR A 60 -8.61 -12.97 -8.06
CA THR A 60 -7.29 -12.32 -7.98
C THR A 60 -7.15 -11.35 -6.80
N THR A 61 -8.26 -10.98 -6.15
CA THR A 61 -8.30 -10.07 -4.99
C THR A 61 -8.15 -10.83 -3.67
N ALA A 62 -8.20 -12.17 -3.67
CA ALA A 62 -8.01 -12.99 -2.47
C ALA A 62 -6.65 -12.72 -1.79
N ASP A 63 -5.56 -12.63 -2.57
CA ASP A 63 -4.19 -12.43 -2.09
C ASP A 63 -3.84 -10.94 -1.89
N THR A 64 -4.84 -10.12 -1.56
CA THR A 64 -4.67 -8.68 -1.38
C THR A 64 -5.07 -8.27 0.03
N PHE A 65 -4.53 -7.16 0.50
CA PHE A 65 -4.93 -6.56 1.77
C PHE A 65 -5.06 -5.05 1.61
N ASP A 66 -5.85 -4.45 2.49
CA ASP A 66 -6.14 -3.02 2.44
C ASP A 66 -5.41 -2.30 3.58
N ILE A 67 -4.78 -1.17 3.24
CA ILE A 67 -4.23 -0.23 4.21
C ILE A 67 -4.88 1.14 4.03
N ALA A 68 -5.02 1.88 5.13
CA ALA A 68 -5.44 3.27 5.10
C ALA A 68 -4.24 4.19 5.35
N ILE A 69 -4.12 5.25 4.57
CA ILE A 69 -3.12 6.32 4.73
C ILE A 69 -3.82 7.68 4.81
N ARG A 70 -3.14 8.69 5.36
CA ARG A 70 -3.58 10.09 5.22
C ARG A 70 -3.64 10.45 3.73
N HIS A 71 -4.69 11.15 3.32
CA HIS A 71 -4.89 11.49 1.91
C HIS A 71 -3.66 12.17 1.31
N ASN A 72 -3.18 11.64 0.19
CA ASN A 72 -1.99 12.16 -0.47
C ASN A 72 -2.08 12.00 -2.00
N LYS A 73 -2.25 13.13 -2.70
CA LYS A 73 -2.37 13.19 -4.16
C LYS A 73 -1.14 12.71 -4.94
N LEU A 74 0.03 12.64 -4.29
CA LEU A 74 1.25 12.14 -4.91
C LEU A 74 1.23 10.61 -5.06
N VAL A 75 0.40 9.90 -4.29
CA VAL A 75 0.30 8.45 -4.34
C VAL A 75 -0.50 8.04 -5.58
N THR A 76 0.13 7.25 -6.45
CA THR A 76 -0.49 6.76 -7.69
C THR A 76 -0.36 5.25 -7.79
N LYS A 77 -1.21 4.61 -8.61
CA LYS A 77 -1.19 3.15 -8.84
C LYS A 77 0.11 2.64 -9.47
N LYS A 78 0.94 3.52 -10.04
CA LYS A 78 2.24 3.18 -10.63
C LYS A 78 3.36 3.06 -9.58
N MET A 79 3.10 3.47 -8.34
CA MET A 79 4.03 3.38 -7.24
C MET A 79 3.90 2.03 -6.53
N PHE A 80 4.94 1.70 -5.78
CA PHE A 80 5.03 0.50 -4.96
C PHE A 80 5.07 0.88 -3.48
N VAL A 81 4.61 -0.02 -2.64
CA VAL A 81 4.64 0.13 -1.18
C VAL A 81 5.61 -0.90 -0.59
N GLN A 82 6.58 -0.45 0.18
CA GLN A 82 7.48 -1.31 0.95
C GLN A 82 7.07 -1.30 2.42
N ILE A 83 6.79 -2.49 2.96
CA ILE A 83 6.46 -2.74 4.36
C ILE A 83 7.36 -3.89 4.82
N ASP A 84 8.15 -3.69 5.88
CA ASP A 84 9.01 -4.72 6.47
C ASP A 84 9.86 -5.47 5.41
N ASP A 85 10.46 -4.71 4.49
CA ASP A 85 11.29 -5.17 3.35
C ASP A 85 10.58 -5.98 2.25
N VAL A 86 9.27 -6.14 2.34
CA VAL A 86 8.45 -6.72 1.28
C VAL A 86 7.86 -5.61 0.41
N LEU A 87 7.96 -5.79 -0.92
CA LEU A 87 7.47 -4.84 -1.90
C LEU A 87 6.10 -5.28 -2.44
N TYR A 88 5.15 -4.34 -2.43
CA TYR A 88 3.76 -4.56 -2.80
C TYR A 88 3.35 -3.63 -3.94
N ASN A 89 2.53 -4.15 -4.84
CA ASN A 89 1.88 -3.39 -5.90
C ASN A 89 0.60 -2.73 -5.37
N ILE A 90 0.33 -1.50 -5.78
CA ILE A 90 -0.95 -0.84 -5.53
C ILE A 90 -1.91 -1.21 -6.66
N ILE A 91 -2.85 -2.12 -6.38
CA ILE A 91 -3.83 -2.55 -7.40
C ILE A 91 -5.03 -1.61 -7.45
N ASN A 92 -5.39 -1.00 -6.32
CA ASN A 92 -6.48 -0.04 -6.26
C ASN A 92 -6.23 1.05 -5.23
N ILE A 93 -6.84 2.21 -5.49
CA ILE A 93 -6.84 3.37 -4.61
C ILE A 93 -8.29 3.83 -4.52
N SER A 94 -8.83 3.85 -3.30
CA SER A 94 -10.10 4.47 -2.99
C SER A 94 -9.80 5.74 -2.19
N SER A 95 -9.80 6.87 -2.89
CA SER A 95 -9.49 8.17 -2.30
C SER A 95 -10.74 8.77 -1.64
N ASP A 96 -10.58 9.37 -0.46
CA ASP A 96 -11.64 10.16 0.15
C ASP A 96 -11.59 11.60 -0.37
N GLU A 97 -12.48 11.92 -1.31
CA GLU A 97 -12.61 13.26 -1.89
C GLU A 97 -13.58 14.17 -1.12
N SER A 98 -14.23 13.68 -0.06
CA SER A 98 -15.24 14.43 0.69
C SER A 98 -14.69 15.74 1.28
N ALA A 99 -15.55 16.72 1.60
CA ALA A 99 -15.14 18.02 2.15
C ALA A 99 -14.66 17.97 3.62
N LYS A 100 -14.29 16.79 4.15
CA LYS A 100 -13.82 16.63 5.52
C LYS A 100 -12.42 17.22 5.71
N LEU A 101 -12.17 17.74 6.91
CA LEU A 101 -10.86 18.27 7.32
C LEU A 101 -9.76 17.20 7.31
N ILE A 102 -10.08 15.98 7.75
CA ILE A 102 -9.16 14.85 7.77
C ILE A 102 -9.69 13.80 6.80
N LYS A 103 -8.92 13.53 5.75
CA LYS A 103 -9.23 12.57 4.68
C LYS A 103 -8.23 11.43 4.68
N PHE A 104 -8.69 10.26 4.24
CA PHE A 104 -7.89 9.05 4.19
C PHE A 104 -8.08 8.34 2.85
N ASP A 105 -6.98 7.81 2.30
CA ASP A 105 -7.03 6.97 1.11
C ASP A 105 -6.87 5.51 1.53
N ILE A 106 -7.67 4.63 0.93
CA ILE A 106 -7.54 3.19 1.10
C ILE A 106 -6.77 2.64 -0.10
N LEU A 107 -5.61 2.06 0.18
CA LEU A 107 -4.78 1.38 -0.81
C LEU A 107 -5.04 -0.12 -0.70
N THR A 108 -5.37 -0.76 -1.80
CA THR A 108 -5.40 -2.22 -1.90
C THR A 108 -4.07 -2.69 -2.46
N LEU A 109 -3.38 -3.51 -1.69
CA LEU A 109 -2.02 -3.98 -1.95
C LEU A 109 -2.00 -5.46 -2.30
N GLN A 110 -1.14 -5.83 -3.24
CA GLN A 110 -0.86 -7.22 -3.61
C GLN A 110 0.66 -7.44 -3.54
N ALA A 111 1.09 -8.58 -2.98
CA ALA A 111 2.52 -8.91 -2.95
C ALA A 111 3.08 -8.96 -4.38
N LYS A 112 4.20 -8.28 -4.62
CA LYS A 112 4.87 -8.38 -5.91
C LYS A 112 5.46 -9.78 -6.01
N LYS A 113 4.92 -10.62 -6.90
CA LYS A 113 5.56 -11.90 -7.24
C LYS A 113 6.93 -11.59 -7.84
N LYS A 114 7.98 -12.14 -7.25
CA LYS A 114 9.32 -12.11 -7.84
C LYS A 114 9.18 -12.82 -9.19
N GLY A 115 9.45 -12.12 -10.29
CA GLY A 115 9.44 -12.74 -11.62
C GLY A 115 10.31 -13.99 -11.59
N ALA A 116 9.76 -15.11 -12.05
CA ALA A 116 10.51 -16.33 -12.28
C ALA A 116 11.57 -16.10 -13.36
#